data_AF-A0A841IL10-F1
#
_entry.id   AF-A0A841IL10-F1
#
_cell.length_a   1.000
_cell.length_b   1.000
_cell.length_c   1.000
_cell.angle_alpha   90.00
_cell.angle_beta   90.00
_cell.angle_gamma   90.00
#
_symmetry.space_group_name_H-M   'P 1'
#
loop_
_entity.id
_entity.type
_entity.pdbx_description
1 polymer ?
#
loop_
_entity_poly.entity_id
_entity_poly.type
_entity_poly.pdbx_seq_one_letter_code
_entity_poly.pdbx_strand_id
1 'polypeptide(L)'
;MHDIGYAPSLARSGFHPLDGARWLQAQGADERMVCLVAHHTGALFEAERRGLADQLSVFAREESATSDALWYADLTSGPTGCATTFEARVEEILTRYAPGSVVHESISAARLTLAGAVRRTRERLTAYPR
;
A
#
# COMPACT_ATOMS: atom_id res chain seq x y z
N MET A 1 4.85 -2.20 10.15
CA MET A 1 5.70 -2.58 9.01
C MET A 1 4.78 -3.10 7.91
N HIS A 2 4.33 -2.26 6.98
CA HIS A 2 3.46 -2.68 5.87
C HIS A 2 4.25 -3.35 4.73
N ASP A 3 5.52 -2.96 4.59
CA ASP A 3 6.43 -3.44 3.57
C ASP A 3 7.27 -4.67 3.98
N ILE A 4 6.84 -5.44 5.00
CA ILE A 4 7.60 -6.60 5.50
C ILE A 4 7.85 -7.67 4.43
N GLY A 5 6.93 -7.82 3.48
CA GLY A 5 7.05 -8.80 2.40
C GLY A 5 8.16 -8.53 1.39
N TYR A 6 8.87 -7.39 1.46
CA TYR A 6 10.07 -7.16 0.66
C TYR A 6 11.28 -7.99 1.13
N ALA A 7 11.24 -8.50 2.37
CA ALA A 7 12.32 -9.36 2.88
C ALA A 7 12.49 -10.58 1.96
N PRO A 8 13.70 -10.83 1.40
CA PRO A 8 13.90 -11.90 0.41
C PRO A 8 13.51 -13.30 0.91
N SER A 9 13.63 -13.56 2.22
CA SER A 9 13.23 -14.83 2.83
C SER A 9 11.72 -15.03 2.91
N LEU A 10 10.92 -13.98 2.70
CA LEU A 10 9.46 -14.02 2.75
C LEU A 10 8.82 -14.06 1.35
N ALA A 11 9.57 -13.72 0.31
CA ALA A 11 9.09 -13.69 -1.06
C ALA A 11 8.64 -15.09 -1.52
N ARG A 12 7.35 -15.24 -1.82
CA ARG A 12 6.74 -16.49 -2.32
C ARG A 12 5.95 -16.27 -3.60
N SER A 13 5.23 -15.16 -3.68
CA SER A 13 4.46 -14.76 -4.87
C SER A 13 5.16 -13.68 -5.69
N GLY A 14 6.21 -13.05 -5.14
CA GLY A 14 6.86 -11.89 -5.76
C GLY A 14 5.99 -10.62 -5.66
N PHE A 15 5.04 -10.61 -4.74
CA PHE A 15 4.13 -9.50 -4.45
C PHE A 15 4.10 -9.27 -2.94
N HIS A 16 4.80 -8.23 -2.49
CA HIS A 16 5.11 -8.01 -1.07
C HIS A 16 3.89 -7.80 -0.16
N PRO A 17 2.74 -7.22 -0.58
CA PRO A 17 1.59 -7.10 0.31
C PRO A 17 1.03 -8.48 0.68
N LEU A 18 0.91 -9.37 -0.31
CA LEU A 18 0.42 -10.73 -0.12
C LEU A 18 1.41 -11.59 0.70
N ASP A 19 2.70 -11.51 0.36
CA ASP A 19 3.74 -12.28 1.04
C ASP A 19 3.91 -11.82 2.50
N GLY A 20 3.84 -10.51 2.76
CA GLY A 20 3.86 -9.94 4.10
C GLY A 20 2.64 -10.33 4.93
N ALA A 21 1.44 -10.28 4.35
CA ALA A 21 0.21 -10.69 5.04
C ALA A 21 0.23 -12.18 5.42
N ARG A 22 0.63 -13.05 4.49
CA ARG A 22 0.79 -14.49 4.76
C ARG A 22 1.78 -14.77 5.87
N TRP A 23 2.91 -14.06 5.88
CA TRP A 23 3.90 -14.23 6.93
C TRP A 23 3.35 -13.79 8.30
N LEU A 24 2.74 -12.61 8.38
CA LEU A 24 2.14 -12.10 9.62
C LEU A 24 1.05 -13.04 10.16
N GLN A 25 0.20 -13.57 9.28
CA GLN A 25 -0.80 -14.57 9.64
C GLN A 25 -0.15 -15.83 10.24
N ALA A 26 0.93 -16.32 9.63
CA ALA A 26 1.67 -17.47 10.15
C ALA A 26 2.38 -17.19 11.49
N GLN A 27 2.67 -15.93 11.81
CA GLN A 27 3.21 -15.54 13.13
C GLN A 27 2.12 -15.34 14.20
N GLY A 28 0.84 -15.53 13.87
CA GLY A 28 -0.26 -15.29 14.81
C GLY A 28 -0.50 -13.81 15.11
N ALA A 29 -0.14 -12.92 14.18
CA ALA A 29 -0.45 -11.51 14.29
C ALA A 29 -1.96 -11.23 14.28
N ASP A 30 -2.36 -10.07 14.81
CA ASP A 30 -3.74 -9.60 14.77
C ASP A 30 -4.30 -9.58 13.33
N GLU A 31 -5.51 -10.13 13.16
CA GLU A 31 -6.14 -10.33 11.85
C GLU A 31 -6.36 -9.00 11.11
N ARG A 32 -6.77 -7.94 11.83
CA ARG A 32 -6.98 -6.63 11.23
C ARG A 32 -5.66 -6.05 10.73
N MET A 33 -4.57 -6.20 11.48
CA MET A 33 -3.24 -5.80 11.03
C MET A 33 -2.79 -6.58 9.78
N VAL A 34 -3.01 -7.90 9.73
CA VAL A 34 -2.72 -8.73 8.56
C VAL A 34 -3.46 -8.20 7.33
N CYS A 35 -4.75 -7.92 7.48
CA CYS A 35 -5.60 -7.38 6.40
C CYS A 35 -5.14 -6.00 5.93
N LEU A 36 -4.75 -5.11 6.86
CA LEU A 36 -4.18 -3.80 6.53
C LEU A 36 -2.88 -3.91 5.74
N VAL A 37 -2.01 -4.88 6.08
CA VAL A 37 -0.79 -5.16 5.32
C VAL A 37 -1.10 -5.73 3.94
N ALA A 38 -2.08 -6.63 3.81
CA ALA A 38 -2.47 -7.18 2.52
C ALA A 38 -2.93 -6.09 1.54
N HIS A 39 -3.68 -5.10 2.03
CA HIS A 39 -4.35 -4.08 1.21
C HIS A 39 -3.69 -2.69 1.25
N HIS A 40 -2.43 -2.58 1.71
CA HIS A 40 -1.77 -1.27 1.82
C HIS A 40 -1.54 -0.62 0.44
N THR A 41 -1.54 0.71 0.40
CA THR A 41 -1.20 1.56 -0.75
C THR A 41 -1.83 1.11 -2.08
N GLY A 42 -3.09 0.69 -2.04
CA GLY A 42 -3.81 0.25 -3.23
C GLY A 42 -3.31 -1.07 -3.84
N ALA A 43 -2.75 -1.98 -3.04
CA ALA A 43 -2.25 -3.29 -3.44
C ALA A 43 -3.17 -4.07 -4.42
N LEU A 44 -4.49 -3.89 -4.31
CA LEU A 44 -5.45 -4.51 -5.23
C LEU A 44 -5.18 -4.19 -6.71
N PHE A 45 -4.83 -2.94 -7.04
CA PHE A 45 -4.56 -2.52 -8.42
C PHE A 45 -3.38 -3.28 -9.05
N GLU A 46 -2.39 -3.62 -8.23
CA GLU A 46 -1.23 -4.41 -8.62
C GLU A 46 -1.56 -5.91 -8.63
N ALA A 47 -2.31 -6.39 -7.65
CA ALA A 47 -2.75 -7.78 -7.58
C ALA A 47 -3.57 -8.18 -8.81
N GLU A 48 -4.49 -7.33 -9.28
CA GLU A 48 -5.25 -7.55 -10.51
C GLU A 48 -4.33 -7.74 -11.73
N ARG A 49 -3.35 -6.86 -11.90
CA ARG A 49 -2.37 -6.93 -13.02
C ARG A 49 -1.46 -8.14 -12.94
N ARG A 50 -1.19 -8.64 -11.73
CA ARG A 50 -0.38 -9.84 -11.49
C ARG A 50 -1.18 -11.13 -11.56
N GLY A 51 -2.51 -11.08 -11.69
CA GLY A 51 -3.37 -12.27 -11.60
C GLY A 51 -3.41 -12.86 -10.19
N LEU A 52 -3.20 -12.04 -9.15
CA LEU A 52 -3.16 -12.43 -7.74
C LEU A 52 -4.37 -11.93 -6.94
N ALA A 53 -5.37 -11.33 -7.59
CA ALA A 53 -6.55 -10.78 -6.92
C ALA A 53 -7.28 -11.82 -6.06
N ASP A 54 -7.48 -13.05 -6.57
CA ASP A 54 -8.14 -14.14 -5.83
C ASP A 54 -7.33 -14.60 -4.61
N GLN A 55 -6.00 -14.54 -4.71
CA GLN A 55 -5.13 -14.86 -3.57
C GLN A 55 -5.15 -13.75 -2.53
N LEU A 56 -5.35 -12.50 -2.95
CA LEU A 56 -5.45 -11.35 -2.07
C LEU A 56 -6.82 -11.28 -1.38
N SER A 57 -7.89 -11.74 -2.05
CA SER A 57 -9.27 -11.63 -1.56
C SER A 57 -9.58 -12.46 -0.32
N VAL A 58 -8.68 -13.38 0.08
CA VAL A 58 -8.79 -14.10 1.36
C VAL A 58 -8.57 -13.18 2.56
N PHE A 59 -7.93 -12.03 2.37
CA PHE A 59 -7.77 -10.99 3.38
C PHE A 59 -8.87 -9.96 3.19
N ALA A 60 -9.61 -9.63 4.24
CA ALA A 60 -10.68 -8.65 4.16
C ALA A 60 -10.13 -7.25 3.88
N ARG A 61 -10.71 -6.52 2.92
CA ARG A 61 -10.37 -5.11 2.70
C ARG A 61 -11.24 -4.24 3.60
N GLU A 62 -10.62 -3.42 4.44
CA GLU A 62 -11.32 -2.38 5.18
C GLU A 62 -11.27 -1.03 4.46
N GLU A 63 -12.36 -0.27 4.53
CA GLU A 63 -12.42 1.15 4.14
C GLU A 63 -12.59 1.98 5.41
N SER A 64 -11.46 2.39 6.00
CA SER A 64 -11.43 3.03 7.31
C SER A 64 -10.45 4.21 7.35
N ALA A 65 -10.58 5.06 8.38
CA ALA A 65 -9.60 6.10 8.64
C ALA A 65 -8.19 5.53 8.92
N THR A 66 -8.08 4.32 9.47
CA THR A 66 -6.79 3.65 9.69
C THR A 66 -6.17 3.22 8.37
N SER A 67 -6.94 2.63 7.44
CA SER A 67 -6.45 2.28 6.11
C SER A 67 -6.00 3.51 5.31
N ASP A 68 -6.79 4.59 5.34
CA ASP A 68 -6.43 5.87 4.71
C ASP A 68 -5.15 6.45 5.31
N ALA A 69 -4.98 6.36 6.64
CA ALA A 69 -3.81 6.86 7.34
C ALA A 69 -2.55 6.03 7.03
N LEU A 70 -2.68 4.71 6.89
CA LEU A 70 -1.59 3.83 6.49
C LEU A 70 -1.10 4.18 5.07
N TRP A 71 -2.03 4.34 4.13
CA TRP A 71 -1.71 4.71 2.75
C TRP A 71 -1.10 6.12 2.69
N TYR A 72 -1.66 7.06 3.46
CA TYR A 72 -1.11 8.41 3.59
C TYR A 72 0.34 8.38 4.10
N ALA A 73 0.63 7.62 5.15
CA ALA A 73 1.97 7.54 5.74
C ALA A 73 3.00 7.02 4.71
N ASP A 74 2.65 5.98 3.94
CA ASP A 74 3.51 5.43 2.89
C ASP A 74 3.70 6.40 1.71
N LEU A 75 2.61 7.05 1.27
CA LEU A 75 2.61 7.97 0.13
C LEU A 75 3.15 9.38 0.45
N THR A 76 3.44 9.67 1.71
CA THR A 76 4.07 10.92 2.15
C THR A 76 5.41 10.70 2.84
N SER A 77 5.95 9.49 2.77
CA SER A 77 7.30 9.14 3.23
C SER A 77 8.15 8.68 2.05
N GLY A 78 9.29 9.35 1.83
CA GLY A 78 10.27 8.93 0.86
C GLY A 78 10.99 7.65 1.27
N PRO A 79 11.80 7.05 0.38
CA PRO A 79 12.55 5.81 0.65
C PRO A 79 13.51 5.89 1.84
N THR A 80 13.95 7.11 2.19
CA THR A 80 14.82 7.39 3.34
C THR A 80 14.06 7.68 4.64
N GLY A 81 12.72 7.61 4.61
CA GLY A 81 11.84 8.00 5.71
C GLY A 81 11.61 9.51 5.85
N CYS A 82 12.17 10.33 4.95
CA CYS A 82 11.94 11.76 4.94
C CYS A 82 10.53 12.10 4.44
N ALA A 83 9.90 13.12 5.02
CA ALA A 83 8.60 13.60 4.57
C ALA A 83 8.65 14.08 3.11
N THR A 84 7.61 13.77 2.34
CA THR A 84 7.41 14.20 0.95
C THR A 84 5.94 14.49 0.68
N THR A 85 5.63 15.10 -0.45
CA THR A 85 4.24 15.25 -0.92
C THR A 85 3.79 14.01 -1.68
N PHE A 86 2.47 13.80 -1.74
CA PHE A 86 1.88 12.72 -2.53
C PHE A 86 2.30 12.81 -4.01
N GLU A 87 2.28 14.01 -4.58
CA GLU A 87 2.62 14.27 -5.97
C GLU A 87 4.07 13.92 -6.25
N ALA A 88 5.01 14.38 -5.41
CA ALA A 88 6.43 14.08 -5.55
C ALA A 88 6.71 12.59 -5.35
N ARG A 89 5.99 11.91 -4.43
CA ARG A 89 6.14 10.47 -4.21
C ARG A 89 5.64 9.66 -5.41
N VAL A 90 4.49 10.01 -5.98
CA VAL A 90 3.96 9.35 -7.18
C VAL A 90 4.90 9.56 -8.38
N GLU A 91 5.36 10.80 -8.60
CA GLU A 91 6.29 11.11 -9.69
C GLU A 91 7.62 10.33 -9.54
N GLU A 92 8.14 10.24 -8.33
CA GLU A 92 9.35 9.47 -8.03
C GLU A 92 9.14 7.98 -8.34
N ILE A 93 8.02 7.39 -7.94
CA ILE A 93 7.69 5.99 -8.24
C ILE A 93 7.57 5.79 -9.77
N LEU A 94 6.88 6.66 -10.48
CA LEU A 94 6.71 6.58 -11.94
C LEU A 94 8.02 6.83 -12.70
N THR A 95 8.98 7.52 -12.10
CA THR A 95 10.34 7.69 -12.65
C THR A 95 11.21 6.46 -12.40
N ARG A 96 11.10 5.86 -11.20
CA ARG A 96 11.85 4.66 -10.81
C ARG A 96 11.45 3.43 -11.63
N TYR A 97 10.16 3.30 -11.94
CA TYR A 97 9.61 2.18 -12.68
C TYR A 97 9.19 2.63 -14.08
N ALA A 98 9.84 2.08 -15.11
CA ALA A 98 9.57 2.43 -16.50
C ALA A 98 8.10 2.14 -16.90
N PRO A 99 7.53 2.90 -17.85
CA PRO A 99 6.24 2.58 -18.46
C PRO A 99 6.16 1.13 -18.94
N GLY A 100 5.01 0.48 -18.76
CA GLY A 100 4.81 -0.94 -19.04
C GLY A 100 5.25 -1.89 -17.92
N SER A 101 5.96 -1.41 -16.88
CA SER A 101 6.14 -2.21 -15.66
C SER A 101 4.84 -2.28 -14.86
N VAL A 102 4.61 -3.40 -14.18
CA VAL A 102 3.39 -3.62 -13.38
C VAL A 102 3.18 -2.50 -12.35
N VAL A 103 4.26 -2.05 -11.69
CA VAL A 103 4.19 -0.99 -10.66
C VAL A 103 3.77 0.35 -11.29
N HIS A 104 4.38 0.72 -12.41
CA HIS A 104 4.04 1.96 -13.11
C HIS A 104 2.56 2.00 -13.51
N GLU A 105 2.08 0.91 -14.12
CA GLU A 105 0.68 0.80 -14.56
C GLU A 105 -0.30 0.78 -13.37
N SER A 106 0.07 0.13 -12.27
CA SER A 106 -0.75 0.05 -11.05
C SER A 106 -0.91 1.41 -10.39
N ILE A 107 0.20 2.13 -10.21
CA ILE A 107 0.20 3.47 -9.59
C ILE A 107 -0.53 4.48 -10.48
N SER A 108 -0.33 4.40 -11.79
CA SER A 108 -1.04 5.25 -12.75
C SER A 108 -2.55 5.06 -12.68
N ALA A 109 -3.01 3.80 -12.64
CA ALA A 109 -4.45 3.51 -12.52
C ALA A 109 -5.02 3.82 -11.12
N ALA A 110 -4.24 3.62 -10.07
CA ALA A 110 -4.67 3.87 -8.69
C ALA A 110 -4.68 5.34 -8.31
N ARG A 111 -4.09 6.24 -9.11
CA ARG A 111 -3.75 7.63 -8.74
C ARG A 111 -4.90 8.39 -8.07
N LEU A 112 -6.11 8.33 -8.63
CA LEU A 112 -7.27 9.03 -8.07
C LEU A 112 -7.72 8.44 -6.72
N THR A 113 -7.68 7.12 -6.59
CA THR A 113 -8.01 6.41 -5.35
C THR A 113 -6.99 6.72 -4.25
N LEU A 114 -5.70 6.70 -4.58
CA LEU A 114 -4.62 7.05 -3.65
C LEU A 114 -4.72 8.52 -3.21
N ALA A 115 -4.96 9.44 -4.14
CA ALA A 115 -5.18 10.86 -3.83
C ALA A 115 -6.39 11.05 -2.90
N GLY A 116 -7.46 10.28 -3.10
CA GLY A 116 -8.63 10.27 -2.24
C GLY A 116 -8.31 9.89 -0.79
N ALA A 117 -7.52 8.83 -0.58
CA ALA A 117 -7.09 8.42 0.75
C ALA A 117 -6.22 9.50 1.43
N VAL A 118 -5.25 10.06 0.70
CA VAL A 118 -4.40 11.16 1.19
C VAL A 118 -5.23 12.36 1.61
N ARG A 119 -6.19 12.78 0.77
CA ARG A 119 -7.06 13.92 1.06
C ARG A 119 -7.89 13.69 2.32
N ARG A 120 -8.58 12.55 2.42
CA ARG A 120 -9.41 12.22 3.60
C ARG A 120 -8.58 12.19 4.89
N THR A 121 -7.35 11.69 4.85
CA THR A 121 -6.44 11.73 6.02
C THR A 121 -6.06 13.16 6.39
N ARG A 122 -5.70 14.01 5.42
CA ARG A 122 -5.36 15.42 5.68
C ARG A 122 -6.54 16.20 6.27
N GLU A 123 -7.75 16.01 5.74
CA GLU A 123 -8.97 16.64 6.26
C GLU A 123 -9.20 16.28 7.73
N ARG A 124 -9.04 15.01 8.10
CA ARG A 124 -9.14 14.55 9.50
C ARG A 124 -8.06 15.19 10.38
N LEU A 125 -6.81 15.27 9.92
CA LEU A 125 -5.73 15.92 10.68
C LEU A 125 -6.01 17.41 10.93
N THR A 126 -6.60 18.11 9.96
CA THR A 126 -6.97 19.52 10.14
C THR A 126 -8.18 19.74 11.06
N ALA A 127 -9.08 18.75 11.15
CA ALA A 127 -10.24 18.81 12.03
C ALA A 127 -9.91 18.60 13.51
N TYR A 128 -8.71 18.07 13.82
CA TYR A 128 -8.16 17.94 15.16
C TYR A 128 -6.88 18.78 15.29
N PRO A 129 -7.00 20.12 15.32
CA PRO A 129 -5.85 20.98 15.59
C PRO A 129 -5.25 20.60 16.94
N ARG A 130 -3.92 20.52 16.99
CA ARG A 130 -3.14 20.22 18.19
C ARG A 130 -3.30 21.30 19.25
#